data_AF-A0A2U8QRI7-F1
#
_entry.id   AF-A0A2U8QRI7-F1
#
_cell.length_a   1.000
_cell.length_b   1.000
_cell.length_c   1.000
_cell.angle_alpha   90.00
_cell.angle_beta   90.00
_cell.angle_gamma   90.00
#
_symmetry.space_group_name_H-M   'P 1'
#
loop_
_entity.id
_entity.type
_entity.pdbx_description
1 polymer ?
#
loop_
_entity_poly.entity_id
_entity_poly.type
_entity_poly.pdbx_seq_one_letter_code
_entity_poly.pdbx_strand_id
1 'polypeptide(L)'
;MEVKTIFNGIKGICCFDLILFRWKINEGYANLMQTKLVYLFFILMLLLNIPNGYSQIIIEQGTVKANFGVDADIYSDVTTFTNPVWPNPQNTDDWFKLNGGTGKGVIDVTSASALSQIQNLQTDPNASAELRMAYPYFSVVDGRYWIDAVYLRDQQTSGNYKDGNVFSGQSNKNFDNPNTWVIGLGDVPQKNDIIDVFGHLRRDGTDILLNPEWGFVGLSTRNDNGDSYIDIEYFRKKIEVGGSGIVSTATDGGRTAWQFTNTGMPTQLGDIIISLDFSNGGVGVTGKIYIWMRLDDKNTAYFDNFNTLPDRPFRFVKAGNSYVNYSGVMVPVVLAMPELN
;
A
#
# COMPACT_ATOMS: atom_id res chain seq x y z
N MET A 1 5.19 22.88 32.38
CA MET A 1 5.93 21.94 33.25
C MET A 1 7.05 21.39 32.40
N GLU A 2 8.19 22.06 32.51
CA GLU A 2 9.40 21.86 31.73
C GLU A 2 10.47 21.58 32.77
N VAL A 3 11.14 20.43 32.66
CA VAL A 3 12.28 20.07 33.52
C VAL A 3 13.37 19.50 32.62
N LYS A 4 14.35 20.36 32.36
CA LYS A 4 15.74 20.01 32.03
C LYS A 4 16.36 19.25 33.19
N THR A 5 17.16 18.23 32.92
CA THR A 5 18.39 18.00 33.69
C THR A 5 19.51 17.39 32.83
N ILE A 6 20.60 18.15 32.75
CA ILE A 6 21.98 17.78 32.38
C ILE A 6 22.61 17.04 33.56
N PHE A 7 23.53 16.07 33.38
CA PHE A 7 24.80 16.00 34.14
C PHE A 7 25.78 14.92 33.63
N ASN A 8 26.95 15.42 33.20
CA ASN A 8 28.33 14.96 33.41
C ASN A 8 28.67 13.47 33.52
N GLY A 9 29.52 13.03 32.59
CA GLY A 9 30.95 12.84 32.84
C GLY A 9 31.36 11.78 33.87
N ILE A 10 31.86 10.65 33.38
CA ILE A 10 32.84 9.82 34.09
C ILE A 10 34.12 9.78 33.26
N LYS A 11 35.16 10.42 33.79
CA LYS A 11 36.56 10.12 33.47
C LYS A 11 36.88 8.75 34.06
N GLY A 12 37.22 7.79 33.20
CA GLY A 12 37.90 6.55 33.57
C GLY A 12 39.24 6.51 32.86
N ILE A 13 40.31 6.80 33.60
CA ILE A 13 41.70 6.59 33.19
C ILE A 13 41.88 5.12 32.82
N CYS A 14 42.49 4.83 31.67
CA CYS A 14 43.37 3.68 31.57
C CYS A 14 44.49 3.97 30.56
N CYS A 15 45.68 3.50 30.93
CA CYS A 15 46.99 3.85 30.43
C CYS A 15 47.13 3.88 28.90
N PHE A 16 47.90 4.87 28.44
CA PHE A 16 48.73 4.73 27.26
C PHE A 16 49.80 3.68 27.56
N ASP A 17 49.73 2.52 26.92
CA ASP A 17 50.91 1.73 26.60
C ASP A 17 51.10 1.79 25.09
N LEU A 18 52.05 2.63 24.67
CA LEU A 18 52.58 2.62 23.32
C LEU A 18 53.56 1.43 23.22
N ILE A 19 53.05 0.26 22.84
CA ILE A 19 53.93 -0.85 22.45
C ILE A 19 54.37 -0.61 21.00
N LEU A 20 55.53 0.00 20.83
CA LEU A 20 56.26 0.05 19.56
C LEU A 20 56.80 -1.36 19.23
N PHE A 21 56.06 -2.11 18.41
CA PHE A 21 56.65 -3.26 17.74
C PHE A 21 57.48 -2.78 16.54
N ARG A 22 58.81 -2.84 16.69
CA ARG A 22 59.74 -2.67 15.57
C ARG A 22 59.97 -4.04 14.93
N TRP A 23 59.19 -4.36 13.90
CA TRP A 23 59.44 -5.56 13.09
C TRP A 23 60.23 -5.16 11.84
N LYS A 24 61.46 -5.68 11.72
CA LYS A 24 62.32 -5.46 10.55
C LYS A 24 61.91 -6.49 9.49
N ILE A 25 61.08 -6.09 8.54
CA ILE A 25 60.71 -6.95 7.40
C ILE A 25 61.82 -6.82 6.35
N ASN A 26 62.45 -7.95 6.00
CA ASN A 26 63.35 -8.02 4.86
C ASN A 26 62.62 -7.57 3.58
N GLU A 27 63.23 -6.67 2.81
CA GLU A 27 62.65 -5.92 1.69
C GLU A 27 62.15 -6.75 0.49
N GLY A 28 62.22 -8.09 0.55
CA GLY A 28 61.83 -8.99 -0.55
C GLY A 28 60.35 -9.43 -0.58
N TYR A 29 59.60 -9.31 0.52
CA TYR A 29 58.21 -9.83 0.61
C TYR A 29 57.14 -8.73 0.70
N ALA A 30 57.54 -7.47 0.77
CA ALA A 30 56.63 -6.33 0.97
C ALA A 30 55.65 -6.14 -0.21
N ASN A 31 56.10 -6.38 -1.44
CA ASN A 31 55.29 -6.14 -2.63
C ASN A 31 54.12 -7.14 -2.78
N LEU A 32 54.30 -8.41 -2.40
CA LEU A 32 53.24 -9.42 -2.52
C LEU A 32 52.15 -9.27 -1.45
N MET A 33 52.54 -8.84 -0.24
CA MET A 33 51.62 -8.59 0.89
C MET A 33 50.86 -7.28 0.72
N GLN A 34 51.50 -6.21 0.22
CA GLN A 34 50.83 -4.94 -0.06
C GLN A 34 49.75 -5.10 -1.14
N THR A 35 50.03 -5.87 -2.21
CA THR A 35 49.06 -6.07 -3.28
C THR A 35 47.81 -6.81 -2.79
N LYS A 36 47.98 -7.88 -1.99
CA LYS A 36 46.85 -8.64 -1.42
C LYS A 36 46.05 -7.85 -0.37
N LEU A 37 46.72 -7.03 0.44
CA LEU A 37 46.06 -6.15 1.42
C LEU A 37 45.28 -5.03 0.74
N VAL A 38 45.77 -4.47 -0.37
CA VAL A 38 45.05 -3.46 -1.16
C VAL A 38 43.81 -4.06 -1.81
N TYR A 39 43.88 -5.26 -2.38
CA TYR A 39 42.70 -5.96 -2.91
C TYR A 39 41.68 -6.31 -1.81
N LEU A 40 42.14 -6.77 -0.64
CA LEU A 40 41.27 -7.06 0.49
C LEU A 40 40.60 -5.78 1.01
N PHE A 41 41.33 -4.67 1.08
CA PHE A 41 40.80 -3.36 1.48
C PHE A 41 39.79 -2.81 0.46
N PHE A 42 40.04 -2.99 -0.84
CA PHE A 42 39.08 -2.62 -1.89
C PHE A 42 37.82 -3.49 -1.87
N ILE A 43 37.95 -4.80 -1.62
CA ILE A 43 36.80 -5.70 -1.47
C ILE A 43 36.01 -5.36 -0.20
N LEU A 44 36.68 -5.03 0.91
CA LEU A 44 36.04 -4.62 2.16
C LEU A 44 35.32 -3.26 1.99
N MET A 45 35.91 -2.31 1.27
CA MET A 45 35.28 -1.03 0.90
C MET A 45 34.08 -1.20 -0.04
N LEU A 46 34.10 -2.20 -0.94
CA LEU A 46 32.95 -2.56 -1.77
C LEU A 46 31.81 -3.18 -0.95
N LEU A 47 32.14 -4.00 0.06
CA LEU A 47 31.17 -4.66 0.93
C LEU A 47 30.56 -3.71 1.98
N LEU A 48 31.27 -2.62 2.32
CA LEU A 48 30.80 -1.57 3.25
C LEU A 48 30.01 -0.45 2.56
N ASN A 49 29.91 -0.46 1.22
CA ASN A 49 29.14 0.52 0.42
C ASN A 49 27.85 -0.07 -0.18
N ILE A 50 27.36 -1.20 0.33
CA ILE A 50 25.98 -1.61 0.04
C ILE A 50 25.10 -0.80 1.00
N PRO A 51 24.44 0.30 0.57
CA PRO A 51 23.41 0.88 1.40
C PRO A 51 22.41 -0.24 1.67
N ASN A 52 22.09 -0.41 2.95
CA ASN A 52 21.09 -1.36 3.40
C ASN A 52 19.88 -1.28 2.47
N GLY A 53 19.67 -2.32 1.67
CA GLY A 53 18.49 -2.47 0.84
C GLY A 53 17.31 -2.80 1.73
N TYR A 54 16.88 -1.85 2.55
CA TYR A 54 15.57 -1.87 3.16
C TYR A 54 14.60 -1.43 2.08
N SER A 55 13.96 -2.39 1.43
CA SER A 55 12.68 -2.11 0.80
C SER A 55 11.67 -1.95 1.92
N GLN A 56 11.51 -0.73 2.42
CA GLN A 56 10.31 -0.35 3.16
C GLN A 56 9.38 0.40 2.22
N ILE A 57 8.08 0.11 2.30
CA ILE A 57 7.09 1.10 1.89
C ILE A 57 7.43 2.37 2.66
N ILE A 58 7.80 3.42 1.93
CA ILE A 58 7.82 4.75 2.50
C ILE A 58 6.36 5.03 2.83
N ILE A 59 6.02 5.03 4.13
CA ILE A 59 4.81 5.74 4.56
C ILE A 59 5.16 7.19 4.32
N GLU A 60 4.86 7.67 3.12
CA GLU A 60 5.06 9.08 2.77
C GLU A 60 4.28 9.88 3.83
N GLN A 61 4.94 10.91 4.36
CA GLN A 61 4.20 12.02 4.96
C GLN A 61 3.17 12.49 3.92
N GLY A 62 2.09 13.13 4.37
CA GLY A 62 1.01 13.49 3.46
C GLY A 62 1.55 14.11 2.16
N THR A 63 1.00 13.73 1.01
CA THR A 63 1.46 14.17 -0.30
C THR A 63 0.28 14.50 -1.20
N VAL A 64 0.52 15.27 -2.25
CA VAL A 64 -0.44 15.43 -3.36
C VAL A 64 0.05 14.61 -4.55
N LYS A 65 -0.76 13.67 -5.05
CA LYS A 65 -0.43 12.89 -6.26
C LYS A 65 -1.55 13.04 -7.28
N ALA A 66 -1.17 13.31 -8.53
CA ALA A 66 -2.09 13.63 -9.62
C ALA A 66 -3.08 14.77 -9.31
N ASN A 67 -2.79 15.68 -8.37
CA ASN A 67 -3.71 16.71 -7.81
C ASN A 67 -4.75 16.21 -6.80
N PHE A 68 -4.45 15.21 -5.97
CA PHE A 68 -5.36 14.72 -4.92
C PHE A 68 -4.59 14.58 -3.62
N GLY A 69 -5.20 15.05 -2.54
CA GLY A 69 -4.65 14.97 -1.19
C GLY A 69 -4.54 13.53 -0.71
N VAL A 70 -3.33 13.10 -0.34
CA VAL A 70 -3.06 11.80 0.27
C VAL A 70 -2.44 12.07 1.63
N ASP A 71 -3.27 12.55 2.56
CA ASP A 71 -2.83 13.11 3.84
C ASP A 71 -3.89 12.98 4.94
N ALA A 72 -4.88 12.11 4.78
CA ALA A 72 -5.97 11.86 5.73
C ALA A 72 -6.94 13.04 5.96
N ASP A 73 -6.77 14.16 5.25
CA ASP A 73 -7.85 15.13 5.09
C ASP A 73 -8.95 14.53 4.18
N ILE A 74 -10.11 15.19 4.18
CA ILE A 74 -11.27 14.76 3.39
C ILE A 74 -11.84 15.86 2.50
N TYR A 75 -11.25 17.04 2.54
CA TYR A 75 -11.75 18.22 1.85
C TYR A 75 -10.72 18.76 0.89
N SER A 76 -11.17 19.08 -0.32
CA SER A 76 -10.37 19.75 -1.34
C SER A 76 -9.75 21.02 -0.78
N ASP A 77 -8.61 21.44 -1.34
CA ASP A 77 -7.90 22.63 -0.90
C ASP A 77 -7.34 22.59 0.55
N VAL A 78 -7.30 21.41 1.19
CA VAL A 78 -6.73 21.19 2.53
C VAL A 78 -5.62 20.15 2.45
N THR A 79 -4.48 20.40 3.12
CA THR A 79 -3.37 19.44 3.19
C THR A 79 -2.63 19.46 4.54
N THR A 80 -3.38 19.27 5.62
CA THR A 80 -2.99 19.42 7.04
C THR A 80 -1.81 18.54 7.44
N PHE A 81 -1.75 17.29 6.96
CA PHE A 81 -0.75 16.30 7.40
C PHE A 81 0.39 16.08 6.40
N THR A 82 0.58 17.03 5.48
CA THR A 82 1.71 17.05 4.56
C THR A 82 2.92 17.74 5.21
N ASN A 83 4.14 17.22 5.03
CA ASN A 83 5.35 17.85 5.55
C ASN A 83 6.55 17.78 4.55
N PRO A 84 7.17 18.92 4.18
CA PRO A 84 6.68 20.28 4.46
C PRO A 84 5.26 20.43 3.91
N VAL A 85 4.42 21.20 4.61
CA VAL A 85 3.06 21.48 4.15
C VAL A 85 3.17 21.86 2.68
N TRP A 86 2.46 21.15 1.81
CA TRP A 86 2.53 21.39 0.38
C TRP A 86 2.32 22.89 0.18
N PRO A 87 3.24 23.61 -0.51
CA PRO A 87 3.43 25.04 -0.29
C PRO A 87 2.20 25.88 -0.65
N ASN A 88 1.23 25.28 -1.33
CA ASN A 88 -0.11 25.81 -1.42
C ASN A 88 -1.17 24.71 -1.60
N PRO A 89 -2.03 24.39 -0.60
CA PRO A 89 -3.08 23.40 -0.77
C PRO A 89 -4.17 23.83 -1.76
N GLN A 90 -4.24 25.10 -2.16
CA GLN A 90 -5.27 25.56 -3.10
C GLN A 90 -5.23 24.79 -4.42
N ASN A 91 -6.43 24.51 -4.93
CA ASN A 91 -6.72 23.78 -6.16
C ASN A 91 -6.39 22.28 -6.13
N THR A 92 -6.09 21.70 -4.96
CA THR A 92 -6.01 20.24 -4.79
C THR A 92 -7.40 19.63 -4.71
N ASP A 93 -7.59 18.48 -5.34
CA ASP A 93 -8.82 17.70 -5.23
C ASP A 93 -8.77 16.80 -3.99
N ASP A 94 -9.94 16.41 -3.48
CA ASP A 94 -10.05 15.43 -2.39
C ASP A 94 -11.43 14.74 -2.42
N TRP A 95 -11.74 13.90 -1.43
CA TRP A 95 -13.00 13.17 -1.28
C TRP A 95 -14.21 14.10 -1.41
N PHE A 96 -14.25 15.18 -0.65
CA PHE A 96 -15.34 16.15 -0.65
C PHE A 96 -14.88 17.55 -1.02
N LYS A 97 -15.80 18.34 -1.56
CA LYS A 97 -15.49 19.72 -1.95
C LYS A 97 -15.54 20.64 -0.73
N LEU A 98 -14.48 21.41 -0.50
CA LEU A 98 -14.51 22.51 0.47
C LEU A 98 -15.40 23.65 -0.03
N ASN A 99 -16.25 24.18 0.84
CA ASN A 99 -17.12 25.31 0.48
C ASN A 99 -16.28 26.56 0.18
N GLY A 100 -16.47 27.15 -0.99
CA GLY A 100 -15.66 28.28 -1.47
C GLY A 100 -14.26 27.91 -1.98
N GLY A 101 -13.88 26.63 -1.91
CA GLY A 101 -12.63 26.09 -2.46
C GLY A 101 -12.63 25.99 -3.98
N THR A 102 -11.44 26.00 -4.56
CA THR A 102 -11.22 25.91 -6.02
C THR A 102 -11.06 24.47 -6.50
N GLY A 103 -10.54 23.60 -5.63
CA GLY A 103 -10.38 22.17 -5.87
C GLY A 103 -11.72 21.46 -6.03
N LYS A 104 -11.65 20.20 -6.49
CA LYS A 104 -12.83 19.37 -6.71
C LYS A 104 -13.02 18.38 -5.57
N GLY A 105 -14.27 18.18 -5.20
CA GLY A 105 -14.68 16.99 -4.47
C GLY A 105 -14.98 15.86 -5.45
N VAL A 106 -14.37 14.70 -5.27
CA VAL A 106 -14.59 13.56 -6.17
C VAL A 106 -15.94 12.88 -5.92
N ILE A 107 -16.46 12.93 -4.69
CA ILE A 107 -17.73 12.30 -4.30
C ILE A 107 -18.90 13.26 -4.46
N ASP A 108 -20.00 12.78 -5.04
CA ASP A 108 -21.25 13.52 -5.15
C ASP A 108 -21.96 13.61 -3.80
N VAL A 109 -22.18 14.83 -3.34
CA VAL A 109 -22.96 15.16 -2.14
C VAL A 109 -24.11 16.12 -2.45
N THR A 110 -24.46 16.28 -3.73
CA THR A 110 -25.37 17.33 -4.21
C THR A 110 -26.55 16.82 -5.01
N SER A 111 -26.44 15.68 -5.72
CA SER A 111 -27.58 15.13 -6.45
C SER A 111 -28.69 14.67 -5.49
N ALA A 112 -29.92 14.59 -6.01
CA ALA A 112 -31.06 14.09 -5.22
C ALA A 112 -30.83 12.67 -4.68
N SER A 113 -30.12 11.82 -5.44
CA SER A 113 -29.75 10.48 -4.98
C SER A 113 -28.79 10.54 -3.80
N ALA A 114 -27.72 11.35 -3.91
CA ALA A 114 -26.76 11.54 -2.82
C ALA A 114 -27.42 12.14 -1.56
N LEU A 115 -28.24 13.17 -1.72
CA LEU A 115 -28.94 13.82 -0.62
C LEU A 115 -29.90 12.86 0.10
N SER A 116 -30.58 11.97 -0.62
CA SER A 116 -31.44 10.94 -0.02
C SER A 116 -30.63 9.94 0.82
N GLN A 117 -29.46 9.53 0.35
CA GLN A 117 -28.56 8.63 1.09
C GLN A 117 -28.02 9.32 2.35
N ILE A 118 -27.56 10.57 2.22
CA ILE A 118 -27.07 11.38 3.35
C ILE A 118 -28.16 11.58 4.40
N GLN A 119 -29.40 11.84 3.98
CA GLN A 119 -30.54 11.97 4.90
C GLN A 119 -30.79 10.66 5.67
N ASN A 120 -30.66 9.50 5.02
CA ASN A 120 -30.81 8.21 5.68
C ASN A 120 -29.77 8.03 6.80
N LEU A 121 -28.50 8.37 6.54
CA LEU A 121 -27.41 8.32 7.51
C LEU A 121 -27.64 9.24 8.73
N GLN A 122 -28.37 10.33 8.57
CA GLN A 122 -28.72 11.23 9.68
C GLN A 122 -29.84 10.68 10.57
N THR A 123 -30.66 9.76 10.04
CA THR A 123 -31.83 9.21 10.75
C THR A 123 -31.60 7.83 11.35
N ASP A 124 -30.77 7.01 10.71
CA ASP A 124 -30.45 5.66 11.17
C ASP A 124 -28.93 5.52 11.40
N PRO A 125 -28.48 5.37 12.65
CA PRO A 125 -27.06 5.22 12.98
C PRO A 125 -26.43 3.90 12.49
N ASN A 126 -27.22 3.00 11.90
CA ASN A 126 -26.76 1.76 11.28
C ASN A 126 -27.15 1.66 9.80
N ALA A 127 -27.53 2.77 9.16
CA ALA A 127 -27.77 2.80 7.73
C ALA A 127 -26.45 2.63 6.95
N SER A 128 -26.53 1.90 5.85
CA SER A 128 -25.51 1.93 4.80
C SER A 128 -25.86 2.98 3.74
N ALA A 129 -24.84 3.46 3.04
CA ALA A 129 -25.00 4.37 1.92
C ALA A 129 -23.92 4.13 0.86
N GLU A 130 -24.27 4.42 -0.38
CA GLU A 130 -23.34 4.49 -1.50
C GLU A 130 -23.47 5.85 -2.18
N LEU A 131 -22.40 6.63 -2.18
CA LEU A 131 -22.27 7.86 -2.93
C LEU A 131 -21.27 7.65 -4.07
N ARG A 132 -21.64 8.08 -5.28
CA ARG A 132 -20.84 7.89 -6.50
C ARG A 132 -20.09 9.16 -6.87
N MET A 133 -19.25 9.07 -7.89
CA MET A 133 -18.47 10.18 -8.40
C MET A 133 -19.34 11.39 -8.79
N ALA A 134 -18.90 12.60 -8.41
CA ALA A 134 -19.57 13.86 -8.73
C ALA A 134 -19.58 14.21 -10.23
N TYR A 135 -18.79 13.47 -11.02
CA TYR A 135 -18.59 13.67 -12.45
C TYR A 135 -18.92 12.37 -13.21
N PRO A 136 -19.23 12.44 -14.52
CA PRO A 136 -19.48 11.25 -15.32
C PRO A 136 -18.29 10.28 -15.29
N TYR A 137 -18.56 8.98 -15.29
CA TYR A 137 -17.51 7.96 -15.44
C TYR A 137 -16.67 8.21 -16.69
N PHE A 138 -15.37 7.94 -16.62
CA PHE A 138 -14.45 8.08 -17.75
C PHE A 138 -14.43 9.50 -18.36
N SER A 139 -14.47 10.52 -17.51
CA SER A 139 -14.50 11.93 -17.95
C SER A 139 -13.16 12.63 -17.73
N VAL A 140 -12.92 13.69 -18.51
CA VAL A 140 -11.77 14.57 -18.30
C VAL A 140 -12.19 15.71 -17.38
N VAL A 141 -11.56 15.80 -16.21
CA VAL A 141 -11.75 16.85 -15.21
C VAL A 141 -10.41 17.54 -14.99
N ASP A 142 -10.34 18.84 -15.25
CA ASP A 142 -9.13 19.67 -15.09
C ASP A 142 -7.86 19.03 -15.67
N GLY A 143 -7.97 18.50 -16.89
CA GLY A 143 -6.85 17.90 -17.64
C GLY A 143 -6.48 16.48 -17.21
N ARG A 144 -7.31 15.82 -16.39
CA ARG A 144 -7.07 14.46 -15.88
C ARG A 144 -8.22 13.55 -16.20
N TYR A 145 -7.91 12.31 -16.57
CA TYR A 145 -8.91 11.32 -16.88
C TYR A 145 -9.40 10.62 -15.60
N TRP A 146 -10.59 10.98 -15.13
CA TRP A 146 -11.24 10.40 -13.97
C TRP A 146 -12.03 9.15 -14.40
N ILE A 147 -11.73 8.03 -13.76
CA ILE A 147 -12.28 6.73 -14.14
C ILE A 147 -13.55 6.48 -13.34
N ASP A 148 -13.45 6.43 -12.01
CA ASP A 148 -14.55 6.18 -11.09
C ASP A 148 -14.21 6.71 -9.69
N ALA A 149 -15.23 6.96 -8.88
CA ALA A 149 -15.11 7.25 -7.46
C ALA A 149 -16.34 6.74 -6.69
N VAL A 150 -16.11 6.27 -5.47
CA VAL A 150 -17.15 5.79 -4.58
C VAL A 150 -16.82 6.13 -3.12
N TYR A 151 -17.84 6.50 -2.38
CA TYR A 151 -17.87 6.48 -0.92
C TYR A 151 -18.94 5.49 -0.49
N LEU A 152 -18.55 4.56 0.39
CA LEU A 152 -19.44 3.61 1.02
C LEU A 152 -19.46 3.89 2.52
N ARG A 153 -20.67 3.98 3.05
CA ARG A 153 -20.92 3.90 4.48
C ARG A 153 -21.46 2.50 4.77
N ASP A 154 -20.82 1.80 5.68
CA ASP A 154 -21.24 0.48 6.11
C ASP A 154 -22.05 0.50 7.41
N GLN A 155 -22.71 -0.62 7.66
CA GLN A 155 -23.37 -0.96 8.90
C GLN A 155 -22.31 -1.27 9.96
N GLN A 156 -22.63 -1.05 11.23
CA GLN A 156 -21.76 -1.35 12.37
C GLN A 156 -22.32 -2.49 13.22
N THR A 157 -21.48 -3.08 14.08
CA THR A 157 -21.89 -4.20 14.95
C THR A 157 -22.00 -3.81 16.43
N SER A 158 -22.50 -2.60 16.74
CA SER A 158 -22.66 -2.15 18.14
C SER A 158 -23.97 -2.57 18.79
N GLY A 159 -23.88 -3.17 19.98
CA GLY A 159 -25.06 -3.51 20.78
C GLY A 159 -25.92 -4.54 20.07
N ASN A 160 -27.11 -4.13 19.63
CA ASN A 160 -28.02 -4.98 18.86
C ASN A 160 -27.88 -4.81 17.34
N TYR A 161 -27.05 -3.87 16.87
CA TYR A 161 -26.77 -3.71 15.46
C TYR A 161 -25.91 -4.87 14.93
N LYS A 162 -26.16 -5.23 13.68
CA LYS A 162 -25.45 -6.26 12.93
C LYS A 162 -25.09 -5.69 11.58
N ASP A 163 -24.00 -6.20 11.04
CA ASP A 163 -23.53 -5.90 9.70
C ASP A 163 -24.00 -7.02 8.76
N GLY A 164 -24.64 -6.63 7.66
CA GLY A 164 -25.18 -7.52 6.65
C GLY A 164 -24.15 -8.08 5.66
N ASN A 165 -22.92 -7.58 5.66
CA ASN A 165 -21.92 -7.91 4.64
C ASN A 165 -20.68 -8.69 5.17
N VAL A 166 -20.80 -9.33 6.34
CA VAL A 166 -19.71 -10.06 6.99
C VAL A 166 -19.36 -11.36 6.27
N PHE A 167 -18.07 -11.65 6.06
CA PHE A 167 -17.61 -12.95 5.59
C PHE A 167 -17.89 -14.06 6.63
N SER A 168 -18.87 -14.92 6.36
CA SER A 168 -19.46 -15.84 7.35
C SER A 168 -19.25 -17.34 7.04
N GLY A 169 -18.20 -17.69 6.29
CA GLY A 169 -17.92 -19.06 5.84
C GLY A 169 -16.50 -19.57 6.16
N GLN A 170 -16.19 -20.79 5.69
CA GLN A 170 -14.85 -21.38 5.81
C GLN A 170 -13.85 -20.75 4.84
N SER A 171 -14.32 -20.24 3.69
CA SER A 171 -13.50 -19.53 2.72
C SER A 171 -13.68 -18.03 2.92
N ASN A 172 -12.63 -17.40 3.42
CA ASN A 172 -12.57 -15.97 3.73
C ASN A 172 -11.13 -15.44 3.70
N LYS A 173 -10.24 -16.15 3.01
CA LYS A 173 -8.85 -15.73 2.85
C LYS A 173 -8.65 -15.05 1.52
N ASN A 174 -7.78 -14.03 1.50
CA ASN A 174 -7.40 -13.29 0.31
C ASN A 174 -6.76 -14.16 -0.80
N PHE A 175 -6.28 -15.36 -0.49
CA PHE A 175 -5.81 -16.33 -1.48
C PHE A 175 -6.87 -17.35 -1.92
N ASP A 176 -8.05 -17.37 -1.30
CA ASP A 176 -9.14 -18.25 -1.74
C ASP A 176 -9.80 -17.68 -3.01
N ASN A 177 -10.50 -18.53 -3.75
CA ASN A 177 -11.29 -18.10 -4.90
C ASN A 177 -12.46 -17.20 -4.42
N PRO A 178 -12.62 -15.96 -4.90
CA PRO A 178 -13.73 -15.10 -4.47
C PRO A 178 -15.11 -15.73 -4.63
N ASN A 179 -15.28 -16.63 -5.62
CA ASN A 179 -16.53 -17.37 -5.84
C ASN A 179 -16.90 -18.33 -4.70
N THR A 180 -15.97 -18.63 -3.78
CA THR A 180 -16.23 -19.47 -2.60
C THR A 180 -16.49 -18.67 -1.34
N TRP A 181 -16.34 -17.34 -1.38
CA TRP A 181 -16.64 -16.48 -0.24
C TRP A 181 -18.14 -16.40 -0.01
N VAL A 182 -18.51 -16.48 1.27
CA VAL A 182 -19.89 -16.39 1.73
C VAL A 182 -20.04 -15.13 2.56
N ILE A 183 -21.02 -14.31 2.20
CA ILE A 183 -21.42 -13.09 2.87
C ILE A 183 -22.71 -13.37 3.66
N GLY A 184 -22.77 -12.87 4.90
CA GLY A 184 -23.93 -13.03 5.77
C GLY A 184 -24.01 -11.97 6.85
N LEU A 185 -25.12 -12.02 7.59
CA LEU A 185 -25.35 -11.15 8.74
C LEU A 185 -24.51 -11.60 9.93
N GLY A 186 -23.74 -10.70 10.53
CA GLY A 186 -22.81 -11.08 11.59
C GLY A 186 -22.39 -9.95 12.54
N ASP A 187 -21.54 -10.36 13.47
CA ASP A 187 -20.77 -9.47 14.35
C ASP A 187 -19.31 -9.49 13.94
N VAL A 188 -18.65 -8.34 14.03
CA VAL A 188 -17.22 -8.18 13.78
C VAL A 188 -16.60 -7.50 15.01
N PRO A 189 -15.36 -7.85 15.41
CA PRO A 189 -14.66 -7.08 16.44
C PRO A 189 -14.56 -5.61 16.05
N GLN A 190 -14.77 -4.69 16.99
CA GLN A 190 -14.82 -3.23 16.72
C GLN A 190 -13.61 -2.69 15.92
N LYS A 191 -12.43 -3.24 16.14
CA LYS A 191 -11.19 -2.85 15.45
C LYS A 191 -11.12 -3.29 13.97
N ASN A 192 -11.98 -4.23 13.58
CA ASN A 192 -12.11 -4.76 12.22
C ASN A 192 -13.47 -4.40 11.59
N ASP A 193 -14.31 -3.67 12.31
CA ASP A 193 -15.61 -3.15 11.86
C ASP A 193 -15.32 -1.93 10.99
N ILE A 194 -15.31 -2.11 9.66
CA ILE A 194 -15.01 -1.07 8.66
C ILE A 194 -16.27 -0.23 8.48
N ILE A 195 -16.13 1.08 8.54
CA ILE A 195 -17.28 1.97 8.64
C ILE A 195 -17.41 2.86 7.41
N ASP A 196 -16.36 3.60 7.09
CA ASP A 196 -16.32 4.45 5.90
C ASP A 196 -15.27 3.88 4.94
N VAL A 197 -15.60 3.79 3.66
CA VAL A 197 -14.67 3.36 2.61
C VAL A 197 -14.75 4.33 1.44
N PHE A 198 -13.59 4.77 0.97
CA PHE A 198 -13.43 5.65 -0.16
C PHE A 198 -12.58 4.97 -1.21
N GLY A 199 -12.97 5.08 -2.47
CA GLY A 199 -12.19 4.61 -3.60
C GLY A 199 -12.24 5.64 -4.73
N HIS A 200 -11.11 5.94 -5.34
CA HIS A 200 -11.05 6.78 -6.53
C HIS A 200 -9.95 6.32 -7.47
N LEU A 201 -10.28 6.22 -8.76
CA LEU A 201 -9.34 5.90 -9.83
C LEU A 201 -9.28 7.07 -10.81
N ARG A 202 -8.07 7.50 -11.15
CA ARG A 202 -7.84 8.49 -12.21
C ARG A 202 -6.44 8.40 -12.78
N ARG A 203 -6.18 9.16 -13.85
CA ARG A 203 -4.85 9.30 -14.45
C ARG A 203 -4.29 10.69 -14.27
N ASP A 204 -2.98 10.78 -14.16
CA ASP A 204 -2.27 12.07 -14.09
C ASP A 204 -2.07 12.67 -15.49
N GLY A 205 -3.19 12.95 -16.16
CA GLY A 205 -3.28 13.44 -17.53
C GLY A 205 -4.43 12.80 -18.31
N THR A 206 -4.54 13.14 -19.59
CA THR A 206 -5.61 12.65 -20.48
C THR A 206 -5.20 11.49 -21.38
N ASP A 207 -3.91 11.19 -21.51
CA ASP A 207 -3.41 10.09 -22.33
C ASP A 207 -3.47 8.78 -21.54
N ILE A 208 -4.39 7.91 -21.95
CA ILE A 208 -4.64 6.62 -21.28
C ILE A 208 -3.50 5.60 -21.44
N LEU A 209 -2.56 5.81 -22.36
CA LEU A 209 -1.43 4.92 -22.61
C LEU A 209 -0.16 5.41 -21.91
N LEU A 210 0.02 6.73 -21.82
CA LEU A 210 1.25 7.34 -21.31
C LEU A 210 1.13 7.84 -19.87
N ASN A 211 -0.04 8.32 -19.45
CA ASN A 211 -0.20 8.88 -18.11
C ASN A 211 -0.44 7.77 -17.07
N PRO A 212 0.26 7.82 -15.93
CA PRO A 212 0.12 6.83 -14.88
C PRO A 212 -1.29 6.85 -14.30
N GLU A 213 -1.80 5.65 -13.98
CA GLU A 213 -3.05 5.46 -13.26
C GLU A 213 -2.78 5.47 -11.77
N TRP A 214 -3.59 6.23 -11.04
CA TRP A 214 -3.56 6.35 -9.59
C TRP A 214 -4.84 5.77 -9.02
N GLY A 215 -4.67 4.87 -8.06
CA GLY A 215 -5.74 4.39 -7.19
C GLY A 215 -5.59 4.98 -5.80
N PHE A 216 -6.61 5.69 -5.35
CA PHE A 216 -6.73 6.27 -4.03
C PHE A 216 -7.75 5.47 -3.24
N VAL A 217 -7.38 5.12 -2.01
CA VAL A 217 -8.26 4.41 -1.08
C VAL A 217 -8.17 5.08 0.28
N GLY A 218 -9.32 5.33 0.88
CA GLY A 218 -9.45 5.81 2.25
C GLY A 218 -10.40 4.90 3.01
N LEU A 219 -10.19 4.73 4.31
CA LEU A 219 -11.09 3.94 5.12
C LEU A 219 -11.05 4.34 6.60
N SER A 220 -12.11 4.01 7.32
CA SER A 220 -12.18 4.14 8.78
C SER A 220 -12.63 2.82 9.41
N THR A 221 -12.15 2.56 10.62
CA THR A 221 -12.67 1.50 11.48
C THR A 221 -13.38 2.12 12.68
N ARG A 222 -14.29 1.36 13.29
CA ARG A 222 -15.05 1.85 14.44
C ARG A 222 -14.20 2.14 15.67
N ASN A 223 -13.07 1.46 15.82
CA ASN A 223 -12.15 1.62 16.93
C ASN A 223 -10.71 1.49 16.45
N ASP A 224 -9.83 2.31 17.01
CA ASP A 224 -8.40 2.37 16.74
C ASP A 224 -7.59 1.63 17.80
N ASN A 225 -8.16 0.67 18.55
CA ASN A 225 -7.43 -0.04 19.59
C ASN A 225 -6.99 -1.46 19.19
N GLY A 226 -5.68 -1.70 19.30
CA GLY A 226 -5.05 -3.00 19.07
C GLY A 226 -4.60 -3.22 17.63
N ASP A 227 -4.26 -4.47 17.32
CA ASP A 227 -3.80 -4.86 15.98
C ASP A 227 -4.99 -5.17 15.07
N SER A 228 -4.99 -4.62 13.86
CA SER A 228 -6.01 -4.86 12.83
C SER A 228 -5.35 -5.14 11.48
N TYR A 229 -6.10 -5.79 10.60
CA TYR A 229 -5.62 -6.22 9.29
C TYR A 229 -6.65 -5.81 8.25
N ILE A 230 -6.18 -5.12 7.21
CA ILE A 230 -7.05 -4.64 6.14
C ILE A 230 -6.44 -5.03 4.80
N ASP A 231 -7.21 -5.76 4.02
CA ASP A 231 -6.87 -6.13 2.66
C ASP A 231 -7.74 -5.34 1.68
N ILE A 232 -7.10 -4.70 0.70
CA ILE A 232 -7.74 -4.00 -0.41
C ILE A 232 -7.43 -4.82 -1.66
N GLU A 233 -8.46 -5.30 -2.35
CA GLU A 233 -8.30 -6.08 -3.59
C GLU A 233 -8.76 -5.27 -4.81
N TYR A 234 -7.85 -5.10 -5.77
CA TYR A 234 -8.13 -4.46 -7.06
C TYR A 234 -8.21 -5.51 -8.16
N PHE A 235 -9.43 -5.75 -8.64
CA PHE A 235 -9.72 -6.75 -9.66
C PHE A 235 -9.77 -6.12 -11.06
N ARG A 236 -9.09 -6.73 -12.03
CA ARG A 236 -9.11 -6.31 -13.45
C ARG A 236 -10.39 -6.71 -14.17
N LYS A 237 -11.08 -7.72 -13.65
CA LYS A 237 -12.39 -8.17 -14.12
C LYS A 237 -13.45 -7.84 -13.08
N LYS A 238 -14.67 -7.59 -13.55
CA LYS A 238 -15.80 -7.25 -12.68
C LYS A 238 -16.02 -8.35 -11.65
N ILE A 239 -16.15 -7.90 -10.41
CA ILE A 239 -16.65 -8.65 -9.27
C ILE A 239 -18.05 -8.12 -8.95
N GLU A 240 -18.98 -9.02 -8.67
CA GLU A 240 -20.33 -8.67 -8.24
C GLU A 240 -20.62 -9.27 -6.87
N VAL A 241 -21.18 -8.46 -5.97
CA VAL A 241 -21.80 -8.99 -4.75
C VAL A 241 -23.18 -9.50 -5.15
N GLY A 242 -23.39 -10.82 -5.05
CA GLY A 242 -24.59 -11.50 -5.53
C GLY A 242 -25.13 -12.46 -4.50
N GLY A 243 -26.34 -12.19 -3.98
CA GLY A 243 -26.96 -13.03 -2.95
C GLY A 243 -26.11 -13.08 -1.67
N SER A 244 -25.75 -14.29 -1.23
CA SER A 244 -24.93 -14.53 -0.03
C SER A 244 -23.44 -14.71 -0.35
N GLY A 245 -22.92 -14.10 -1.42
CA GLY A 245 -21.52 -14.31 -1.80
C GLY A 245 -21.03 -13.34 -2.88
N ILE A 246 -19.81 -13.61 -3.35
CA ILE A 246 -19.15 -12.83 -4.39
C ILE A 246 -19.07 -13.67 -5.66
N VAL A 247 -19.34 -13.06 -6.81
CA VAL A 247 -19.23 -13.69 -8.13
C VAL A 247 -18.13 -13.01 -8.93
N SER A 248 -17.21 -13.82 -9.45
CA SER A 248 -16.15 -13.40 -10.36
C SER A 248 -16.26 -14.10 -11.70
N THR A 249 -16.10 -13.33 -12.78
CA THR A 249 -16.05 -13.84 -14.16
C THR A 249 -14.64 -14.27 -14.60
N ALA A 250 -13.65 -14.15 -13.71
CA ALA A 250 -12.27 -14.45 -14.04
C ALA A 250 -11.94 -15.95 -13.87
N THR A 251 -11.10 -16.48 -14.77
CA THR A 251 -10.88 -17.93 -14.91
C THR A 251 -9.74 -18.47 -14.05
N ASP A 252 -8.86 -17.60 -13.55
CA ASP A 252 -7.65 -18.02 -12.85
C ASP A 252 -7.90 -18.06 -11.33
N GLY A 253 -8.82 -18.94 -10.90
CA GLY A 253 -9.26 -19.02 -9.51
C GLY A 253 -10.17 -17.86 -9.10
N GLY A 254 -11.03 -17.39 -10.01
CA GLY A 254 -11.88 -16.22 -9.77
C GLY A 254 -11.11 -14.90 -9.81
N ARG A 255 -9.87 -14.91 -10.35
CA ARG A 255 -9.01 -13.72 -10.48
C ARG A 255 -8.32 -13.67 -11.85
N THR A 256 -7.68 -12.55 -12.15
CA THR A 256 -6.90 -12.31 -13.38
C THR A 256 -5.41 -12.39 -13.07
N ALA A 257 -4.69 -13.32 -13.68
CA ALA A 257 -3.27 -13.48 -13.44
C ALA A 257 -2.41 -12.46 -14.22
N TRP A 258 -1.32 -12.02 -13.61
CA TRP A 258 -0.26 -11.28 -14.29
C TRP A 258 0.54 -12.19 -15.23
N GLN A 259 0.96 -11.62 -16.37
CA GLN A 259 1.85 -12.27 -17.33
C GLN A 259 2.94 -11.30 -17.78
N PHE A 260 4.13 -11.84 -18.06
CA PHE A 260 5.33 -11.06 -18.37
C PHE A 260 6.05 -11.60 -19.59
N THR A 261 6.75 -10.73 -20.31
CA THR A 261 7.72 -11.10 -21.33
C THR A 261 8.98 -11.70 -20.68
N ASN A 262 9.86 -12.27 -21.52
CA ASN A 262 11.19 -12.71 -21.08
C ASN A 262 12.09 -11.56 -20.59
N THR A 263 11.74 -10.29 -20.83
CA THR A 263 12.47 -9.13 -20.32
C THR A 263 11.84 -8.52 -19.06
N GLY A 264 10.74 -9.11 -18.57
CA GLY A 264 10.05 -8.67 -17.35
C GLY A 264 8.93 -7.66 -17.59
N MET A 265 8.74 -7.19 -18.83
CA MET A 265 7.66 -6.27 -19.17
C MET A 265 6.30 -6.98 -19.05
N PRO A 266 5.26 -6.37 -18.44
CA PRO A 266 3.94 -6.98 -18.39
C PRO A 266 3.32 -7.12 -19.78
N THR A 267 2.87 -8.32 -20.13
CA THR A 267 2.02 -8.57 -21.31
C THR A 267 0.54 -8.58 -20.95
N GLN A 268 0.23 -8.89 -19.68
CA GLN A 268 -1.10 -8.81 -19.10
C GLN A 268 -0.99 -8.30 -17.66
N LEU A 269 -1.70 -7.22 -17.35
CA LEU A 269 -1.89 -6.75 -15.99
C LEU A 269 -2.95 -7.62 -15.30
N GLY A 270 -2.65 -8.12 -14.11
CA GLY A 270 -3.55 -8.93 -13.31
C GLY A 270 -4.05 -8.20 -12.07
N ASP A 271 -4.67 -8.96 -11.17
CA ASP A 271 -5.23 -8.44 -9.93
C ASP A 271 -4.12 -8.11 -8.93
N ILE A 272 -4.39 -7.13 -8.06
CA ILE A 272 -3.46 -6.62 -7.04
C ILE A 272 -4.17 -6.69 -5.69
N ILE A 273 -3.43 -7.07 -4.65
CA ILE A 273 -3.89 -7.04 -3.26
C ILE A 273 -2.93 -6.15 -2.47
N ILE A 274 -3.47 -5.18 -1.76
CA ILE A 274 -2.73 -4.33 -0.83
C ILE A 274 -3.17 -4.74 0.56
N SER A 275 -2.26 -5.31 1.33
CA SER A 275 -2.50 -5.79 2.69
C SER A 275 -1.81 -4.85 3.68
N LEU A 276 -2.56 -4.33 4.64
CA LEU A 276 -2.11 -3.40 5.64
C LEU A 276 -2.25 -4.04 7.02
N ASP A 277 -1.11 -4.26 7.67
CA ASP A 277 -1.01 -4.73 9.04
C ASP A 277 -0.86 -3.51 9.95
N PHE A 278 -1.91 -3.18 10.71
CA PHE A 278 -1.87 -2.12 11.72
C PHE A 278 -1.53 -2.71 13.08
N SER A 279 -0.68 -2.00 13.83
CA SER A 279 -0.28 -2.36 15.19
C SER A 279 -0.34 -1.16 16.12
N ASN A 280 -0.56 -1.43 17.41
CA ASN A 280 -0.70 -0.40 18.44
C ASN A 280 -1.72 0.68 18.07
N GLY A 281 -2.86 0.27 17.50
CA GLY A 281 -3.91 1.21 17.13
C GLY A 281 -3.61 2.08 15.93
N GLY A 282 -2.87 1.53 14.97
CA GLY A 282 -2.51 2.21 13.72
C GLY A 282 -1.28 3.12 13.81
N VAL A 283 -0.63 3.20 14.97
CA VAL A 283 0.68 3.89 15.11
C VAL A 283 1.75 3.20 14.25
N GLY A 284 1.75 1.87 14.23
CA GLY A 284 2.60 1.10 13.34
C GLY A 284 1.79 0.56 12.17
N VAL A 285 2.21 0.83 10.94
CA VAL A 285 1.59 0.28 9.74
C VAL A 285 2.65 -0.46 8.92
N THR A 286 2.37 -1.68 8.52
CA THR A 286 3.18 -2.43 7.55
C THR A 286 2.32 -2.77 6.35
N GLY A 287 2.65 -2.20 5.20
CA GLY A 287 2.00 -2.53 3.94
C GLY A 287 2.74 -3.63 3.19
N LYS A 288 1.99 -4.52 2.54
CA LYS A 288 2.48 -5.51 1.58
C LYS A 288 1.61 -5.45 0.34
N ILE A 289 2.25 -5.41 -0.82
CA ILE A 289 1.54 -5.53 -2.09
C ILE A 289 1.78 -6.93 -2.60
N TYR A 290 0.69 -7.59 -3.03
CA TYR A 290 0.73 -8.87 -3.71
C TYR A 290 0.15 -8.73 -5.10
N ILE A 291 0.67 -9.52 -6.04
CA ILE A 291 0.05 -9.70 -7.35
C ILE A 291 -0.46 -11.12 -7.51
N TRP A 292 -1.59 -11.27 -8.21
CA TRP A 292 -2.12 -12.58 -8.54
C TRP A 292 -1.38 -13.19 -9.72
N MET A 293 -0.81 -14.38 -9.57
CA MET A 293 -0.10 -15.04 -10.66
C MET A 293 -0.20 -16.56 -10.61
N ARG A 294 -0.09 -17.20 -11.78
CA ARG A 294 0.02 -18.66 -11.87
C ARG A 294 1.37 -19.12 -11.35
N LEU A 295 1.44 -20.15 -10.52
CA LEU A 295 2.67 -20.71 -9.93
C LEU A 295 3.00 -22.13 -10.38
N ASP A 296 2.19 -22.75 -11.22
CA ASP A 296 2.37 -24.14 -11.71
C ASP A 296 3.77 -24.44 -12.25
N ASP A 297 4.46 -23.45 -12.78
CA ASP A 297 5.80 -23.54 -13.35
C ASP A 297 6.85 -22.66 -12.66
N LYS A 298 6.52 -22.05 -11.52
CA LYS A 298 7.38 -21.01 -10.88
C LYS A 298 7.89 -21.47 -9.53
N ASN A 299 9.21 -21.52 -9.41
CA ASN A 299 9.91 -21.80 -8.16
C ASN A 299 10.76 -20.60 -7.72
N THR A 300 11.54 -20.75 -6.65
CA THR A 300 12.45 -19.71 -6.16
C THR A 300 13.39 -19.17 -7.24
N ALA A 301 13.90 -20.03 -8.14
CA ALA A 301 14.81 -19.62 -9.20
C ALA A 301 14.11 -18.75 -10.27
N TYR A 302 12.83 -19.00 -10.54
CA TYR A 302 12.03 -18.13 -11.41
C TYR A 302 12.02 -16.69 -10.86
N PHE A 303 11.68 -16.52 -9.58
CA PHE A 303 11.56 -15.21 -8.96
C PHE A 303 12.92 -14.51 -8.82
N ASP A 304 13.96 -15.26 -8.47
CA ASP A 304 15.33 -14.74 -8.42
C ASP A 304 15.78 -14.26 -9.83
N ASN A 305 15.46 -15.00 -10.89
CA ASN A 305 15.75 -14.61 -12.27
C ASN A 305 14.92 -13.40 -12.72
N PHE A 306 13.61 -13.40 -12.45
CA PHE A 306 12.72 -12.27 -12.76
C PHE A 306 13.26 -10.95 -12.19
N ASN A 307 13.77 -11.00 -10.96
CA ASN A 307 14.39 -9.87 -10.26
C ASN A 307 15.68 -9.35 -10.92
N THR A 308 16.19 -10.00 -11.97
CA THR A 308 17.34 -9.54 -12.77
C THR A 308 16.95 -8.95 -14.12
N LEU A 309 15.69 -9.13 -14.56
CA LEU A 309 15.25 -8.75 -15.90
C LEU A 309 15.14 -7.23 -16.11
N PRO A 310 15.57 -6.67 -17.26
CA PRO A 310 15.77 -5.23 -17.42
C PRO A 310 14.49 -4.39 -17.40
N ASP A 311 13.37 -4.92 -17.87
CA ASP A 311 12.13 -4.16 -18.08
C ASP A 311 11.05 -4.49 -17.03
N ARG A 312 11.46 -5.06 -15.88
CA ARG A 312 10.54 -5.43 -14.80
C ARG A 312 9.94 -4.19 -14.12
N PRO A 313 8.62 -4.13 -13.87
CA PRO A 313 8.00 -2.99 -13.19
C PRO A 313 8.20 -3.02 -11.67
N PHE A 314 8.51 -4.19 -11.10
CA PHE A 314 8.71 -4.39 -9.67
C PHE A 314 9.70 -5.54 -9.43
N ARG A 315 10.03 -5.76 -8.16
CA ARG A 315 10.82 -6.91 -7.71
C ARG A 315 9.97 -7.76 -6.77
N PHE A 316 10.07 -9.07 -6.88
CA PHE A 316 9.54 -9.98 -5.87
C PHE A 316 10.42 -9.94 -4.63
N VAL A 317 9.81 -10.03 -3.44
CA VAL A 317 10.56 -10.01 -2.17
C VAL A 317 10.39 -11.30 -1.38
N LYS A 318 11.44 -11.65 -0.65
CA LYS A 318 11.45 -12.78 0.27
C LYS A 318 11.04 -12.31 1.66
N ALA A 319 10.22 -13.08 2.37
CA ALA A 319 10.08 -12.97 3.81
C ALA A 319 11.05 -13.98 4.45
N GLY A 320 12.12 -13.46 5.08
CA GLY A 320 13.26 -14.29 5.46
C GLY A 320 13.94 -14.88 4.22
N ASN A 321 14.00 -16.21 4.13
CA ASN A 321 14.72 -16.91 3.06
C ASN A 321 13.83 -17.40 1.89
N SER A 322 12.52 -17.16 1.95
CA SER A 322 11.56 -17.70 0.98
C SER A 322 10.67 -16.60 0.40
N TYR A 323 10.32 -16.75 -0.87
CA TYR A 323 9.22 -15.97 -1.44
C TYR A 323 7.92 -16.38 -0.76
N VAL A 324 7.14 -15.40 -0.31
CA VAL A 324 5.84 -15.68 0.29
C VAL A 324 4.87 -15.97 -0.85
N ASN A 325 4.46 -17.23 -0.90
CA ASN A 325 3.37 -17.71 -1.70
C ASN A 325 2.46 -18.56 -0.80
N TYR A 326 1.18 -18.60 -1.13
CA TYR A 326 0.22 -19.45 -0.45
C TYR A 326 0.07 -20.75 -1.26
N SER A 327 -0.27 -21.89 -0.66
CA SER A 327 -0.21 -23.17 -1.38
C SER A 327 -1.33 -23.29 -2.42
N GLY A 328 -0.98 -23.26 -3.71
CA GLY A 328 -1.91 -23.45 -4.82
C GLY A 328 -1.29 -23.18 -6.19
N VAL A 329 -2.04 -23.50 -7.25
CA VAL A 329 -1.65 -23.21 -8.65
C VAL A 329 -1.72 -21.70 -8.94
N MET A 330 -2.54 -20.95 -8.19
CA MET A 330 -2.83 -19.53 -8.38
C MET A 330 -2.87 -18.83 -7.02
N VAL A 331 -1.91 -17.96 -6.73
CA VAL A 331 -1.85 -17.27 -5.42
C VAL A 331 -1.22 -15.89 -5.51
N PRO A 332 -1.44 -15.02 -4.50
CA PRO A 332 -0.77 -13.74 -4.39
C PRO A 332 0.72 -13.93 -4.09
N VAL A 333 1.59 -13.11 -4.68
CA VAL A 333 3.04 -13.07 -4.38
C VAL A 333 3.50 -11.66 -4.03
N VAL A 334 4.30 -11.53 -2.96
CA VAL A 334 4.74 -10.23 -2.41
C VAL A 334 5.74 -9.54 -3.35
N LEU A 335 5.56 -8.24 -3.55
CA LEU A 335 6.44 -7.38 -4.33
C LEU A 335 6.95 -6.15 -3.57
N ALA A 336 8.03 -5.58 -4.10
CA ALA A 336 8.55 -4.26 -3.78
C ALA A 336 8.68 -3.46 -5.08
N MET A 337 8.28 -2.19 -5.03
CA MET A 337 8.50 -1.26 -6.13
C MET A 337 9.96 -0.79 -6.14
N PRO A 338 10.64 -0.72 -7.30
CA PRO A 338 11.90 0.00 -7.40
C PRO A 338 11.66 1.45 -6.99
N GLU A 339 12.62 2.03 -6.27
CA GLU A 339 12.58 3.44 -5.87
C GLU A 339 12.26 4.30 -7.11
N LEU A 340 11.16 5.05 -7.04
CA LEU A 340 10.84 6.08 -8.01
C LEU A 340 11.86 7.20 -7.77
N ASN A 341 12.97 7.17 -8.51
CA ASN A 341 13.95 8.25 -8.54
C ASN A 341 13.38 9.50 -9.23
#